data_AF-A0A1D2NGP1-F1
#
_entry.id   AF-A0A1D2NGP1-F1
#
_cell.length_a   1.000
_cell.length_b   1.000
_cell.length_c   1.000
_cell.angle_alpha   90.00
_cell.angle_beta   90.00
_cell.angle_gamma   90.00
#
_symmetry.space_group_name_H-M   'P 1'
#
loop_
_entity.id
_entity.type
_entity.pdbx_description
1 polymer ?
#
loop_
_entity_poly.entity_id
_entity_poly.type
_entity_poly.pdbx_seq_one_letter_code
_entity_poly.pdbx_strand_id
1 'polypeptide(L)'
;LLCTYDEIFCVSTAADNSICFWKMTDAEGRVAKLEKDLNYATEILVTKQDLEERQVAINELQQRYGELKLEMDYALKRKDMLYQEELKDLNGKFTNEVARLTSDIAEITKEKEKNTAEYNAYLKEVAQQHKAQIENTEAHFNTKLISEFEKYNALQNLLESTIQEYEDRLIKLEADRSNAIEELIDYFEGKIKDKNSALEQAFNDAQAQMAESDEMKRQIEEDADQEILEMTTNYERKLRHEREMNAKLKGESGIMRKKFQTMQKDIEEQKNEVQRLMTECAKYNNLIKMTEKDVVTLQKALVDKDLAVANKDKHIAELMKTNSDLEKFKFVLEYRIRELRKLLEPKDREIIYLKQQNADMETELESTIFVRNGLQLQVSELKNKLRMTDSERNKEKRLRMRSLVLVERMRNYLTRAMSVVADHRALKHVVKSMYTKYGNATKADKAGSAEQEAICELVRQRNHLEISLTSVKRKLSKDAQFTRSEQLKIMHENLLLVYEINNLRRELKNARDKLNQYETSLGLNQASHATEAAEMRYKLQTAIEDRDDIDIAHENVLEMKDNMIQAQQEEIDTLSTKILKVHEYILDTARPTTGMPGPAVDHIKSVLSSNAFQKISE
;
A
#
# COMPACT_ATOMS: atom_id res chain seq x y z
N LEU A 1 -166.55 -128.22 -77.36
CA LEU A 1 -166.24 -129.48 -78.09
C LEU A 1 -164.73 -129.67 -77.98
N LEU A 2 -164.28 -130.71 -77.28
CA LEU A 2 -162.87 -130.94 -76.97
C LEU A 2 -162.47 -132.31 -77.54
N CYS A 3 -161.43 -132.34 -78.37
CA CYS A 3 -160.86 -133.58 -78.91
C CYS A 3 -159.79 -134.11 -77.97
N THR A 4 -159.75 -135.44 -77.80
CA THR A 4 -158.63 -136.12 -77.15
C THR A 4 -157.39 -136.03 -78.04
N TYR A 5 -156.20 -136.01 -77.41
CA TYR A 5 -154.90 -135.87 -78.07
C TYR A 5 -154.66 -136.83 -79.25
N ASP A 6 -155.27 -138.02 -79.22
CA ASP A 6 -155.10 -139.05 -80.26
C ASP A 6 -156.09 -138.91 -81.43
N GLU A 7 -156.99 -137.92 -81.42
CA GLU A 7 -158.12 -137.74 -82.35
C GLU A 7 -159.10 -138.93 -82.47
N ILE A 8 -159.00 -139.93 -81.57
CA ILE A 8 -159.87 -141.12 -81.57
C ILE A 8 -161.26 -140.82 -80.98
N PHE A 9 -161.32 -139.90 -80.00
CA PHE A 9 -162.53 -139.57 -79.28
C PHE A 9 -162.83 -138.08 -79.32
N CYS A 10 -164.06 -137.74 -79.70
CA CYS A 10 -164.57 -136.38 -79.60
C CYS A 10 -165.52 -136.29 -78.40
N VAL A 11 -165.26 -135.34 -77.49
CA VAL A 11 -166.09 -135.11 -76.30
C VAL A 11 -166.91 -133.83 -76.48
N SER A 12 -168.22 -134.00 -76.43
CA SER A 12 -169.17 -132.89 -76.33
C SER A 12 -169.85 -132.92 -74.97
N THR A 13 -169.89 -131.77 -74.32
CA THR A 13 -170.68 -131.54 -73.10
C THR A 13 -171.86 -130.64 -73.43
N ALA A 14 -173.05 -131.05 -72.97
CA ALA A 14 -174.27 -130.26 -73.06
C ALA A 14 -174.49 -129.46 -71.76
N ALA A 15 -175.33 -128.43 -71.82
CA ALA A 15 -175.60 -127.52 -70.69
C ALA A 15 -176.27 -128.21 -69.47
N ASP A 16 -176.71 -129.46 -69.63
CA ASP A 16 -177.33 -130.30 -68.60
C ASP A 16 -176.34 -131.28 -67.96
N ASN A 17 -175.03 -131.10 -68.19
CA ASN A 17 -173.94 -131.92 -67.67
C ASN A 17 -173.91 -133.37 -68.16
N SER A 18 -174.59 -133.66 -69.27
CA SER A 18 -174.48 -134.95 -69.94
C SER A 18 -173.20 -135.00 -70.78
N ILE A 19 -172.41 -136.08 -70.63
CA ILE A 19 -171.13 -136.28 -71.32
C ILE A 19 -171.27 -137.47 -72.27
N CYS A 20 -171.19 -137.20 -73.59
CA CYS A 20 -171.24 -138.24 -74.62
C CYS A 20 -169.88 -138.39 -75.31
N PHE A 21 -169.45 -139.63 -75.46
CA PHE A 21 -168.20 -140.01 -76.12
C PHE A 21 -168.48 -140.56 -77.52
N TRP A 22 -167.90 -139.93 -78.53
CA TRP A 22 -168.02 -140.35 -79.93
C TRP A 22 -166.72 -141.01 -80.39
N LYS A 23 -166.80 -142.28 -80.84
CA LYS A 23 -165.66 -143.00 -81.43
C LYS A 23 -165.67 -142.81 -82.94
N MET A 24 -164.61 -142.22 -83.48
CA MET A 24 -164.51 -141.95 -84.92
C MET A 24 -163.76 -143.09 -85.63
N THR A 25 -164.33 -143.67 -86.69
CA THR A 25 -163.70 -144.71 -87.53
C THR A 25 -164.00 -144.48 -89.01
N ASP A 26 -162.98 -144.60 -89.88
CA ASP A 26 -163.09 -144.52 -91.34
C ASP A 26 -163.04 -145.92 -92.00
N ALA A 27 -163.54 -146.04 -93.24
CA ALA A 27 -163.97 -147.30 -93.88
C ALA A 27 -162.89 -148.40 -94.02
N GLU A 28 -161.60 -148.08 -93.86
CA GLU A 28 -160.49 -149.01 -94.04
C GLU A 28 -159.48 -149.03 -92.89
N GLY A 29 -159.91 -148.64 -91.69
CA GLY A 29 -159.16 -148.94 -90.47
C GLY A 29 -157.73 -148.37 -90.43
N ARG A 30 -157.45 -147.28 -91.16
CA ARG A 30 -156.14 -146.60 -91.15
C ARG A 30 -156.24 -145.25 -90.45
N VAL A 31 -155.55 -145.16 -89.30
CA VAL A 31 -155.45 -144.00 -88.42
C VAL A 31 -154.52 -142.95 -89.04
N ALA A 32 -154.94 -141.68 -89.06
CA ALA A 32 -154.15 -140.57 -89.58
C ALA A 32 -152.95 -140.25 -88.66
N LYS A 33 -151.85 -139.76 -89.27
CA LYS A 33 -150.57 -139.48 -88.61
C LYS A 33 -150.32 -137.97 -88.45
N LEU A 34 -150.02 -137.59 -87.20
CA LEU A 34 -148.95 -136.71 -86.68
C LEU A 34 -148.93 -135.19 -87.03
N GLU A 35 -148.87 -134.32 -86.02
CA GLU A 35 -147.72 -133.43 -85.66
C GLU A 35 -148.09 -132.28 -84.67
N LYS A 36 -147.06 -131.83 -83.92
CA LYS A 36 -146.88 -130.60 -83.12
C LYS A 36 -147.27 -130.60 -81.64
N ASP A 37 -146.20 -130.58 -80.83
CA ASP A 37 -146.16 -130.27 -79.40
C ASP A 37 -146.96 -129.00 -79.07
N LEU A 38 -148.16 -129.21 -78.56
CA LEU A 38 -149.05 -128.22 -77.98
C LEU A 38 -148.88 -128.26 -76.46
N ASN A 39 -148.61 -127.10 -75.85
CA ASN A 39 -148.52 -126.96 -74.40
C ASN A 39 -149.93 -126.83 -73.76
N TYR A 40 -150.05 -127.41 -72.56
CA TYR A 40 -151.24 -127.41 -71.72
C TYR A 40 -151.77 -126.00 -71.42
N ALA A 41 -153.08 -125.78 -71.58
CA ALA A 41 -153.75 -124.61 -71.03
C ALA A 41 -153.87 -124.75 -69.50
N THR A 42 -153.17 -123.89 -68.77
CA THR A 42 -153.23 -123.76 -67.30
C THR A 42 -154.04 -122.53 -66.92
N GLU A 43 -155.30 -122.53 -67.32
CA GLU A 43 -156.24 -121.50 -66.88
C GLU A 43 -156.80 -121.88 -65.51
N ILE A 44 -156.42 -121.11 -64.49
CA ILE A 44 -156.97 -121.20 -63.15
C ILE A 44 -158.12 -120.21 -63.08
N LEU A 45 -159.33 -120.73 -62.99
CA LEU A 45 -160.54 -119.94 -62.78
C LEU A 45 -160.51 -119.38 -61.36
N VAL A 46 -160.12 -118.12 -61.23
CA VAL A 46 -160.19 -117.34 -60.00
C VAL A 46 -161.48 -116.51 -60.03
N THR A 47 -162.19 -116.46 -58.91
CA THR A 47 -163.40 -115.64 -58.82
C THR A 47 -163.02 -114.16 -58.92
N LYS A 48 -163.85 -113.32 -59.56
CA LYS A 48 -163.55 -111.89 -59.77
C LYS A 48 -163.23 -111.15 -58.45
N GLN A 49 -163.74 -111.65 -57.33
CA GLN A 49 -163.57 -111.10 -55.99
C GLN A 49 -162.13 -111.26 -55.45
N ASP A 50 -161.50 -112.42 -55.63
CA ASP A 50 -160.12 -112.67 -55.14
C ASP A 50 -159.07 -111.82 -55.87
N LEU A 51 -159.30 -111.48 -57.14
CA LEU A 51 -158.40 -110.65 -57.93
C LEU A 51 -158.45 -109.17 -57.51
N GLU A 52 -159.64 -108.69 -57.14
CA GLU A 52 -159.84 -107.32 -56.63
C GLU A 52 -159.18 -107.16 -55.24
N GLU A 53 -159.28 -108.16 -54.34
CA GLU A 53 -158.63 -108.13 -53.02
C GLU A 53 -157.09 -108.11 -53.12
N ARG A 54 -156.51 -108.91 -54.01
CA ARG A 54 -155.06 -108.92 -54.26
C ARG A 54 -154.56 -107.58 -54.80
N GLN A 55 -155.33 -106.92 -55.67
CA GLN A 55 -154.96 -105.62 -56.23
C GLN A 55 -154.97 -104.51 -55.16
N VAL A 56 -155.91 -104.56 -54.21
CA VAL A 56 -155.95 -103.63 -53.06
C VAL A 56 -154.71 -103.81 -52.17
N ALA A 57 -154.35 -105.05 -51.84
CA ALA A 57 -153.19 -105.33 -51.00
C ALA A 57 -151.86 -104.85 -51.62
N ILE A 58 -151.71 -104.94 -52.95
CA ILE A 58 -150.53 -104.43 -53.66
C ILE A 58 -150.43 -102.89 -53.54
N ASN A 59 -151.55 -102.19 -53.70
CA ASN A 59 -151.58 -100.73 -53.59
C ASN A 59 -151.26 -100.25 -52.18
N GLU A 60 -151.76 -100.93 -51.15
CA GLU A 60 -151.44 -100.63 -49.75
C GLU A 60 -149.94 -100.80 -49.44
N LEU A 61 -149.31 -101.85 -49.96
CA LEU A 61 -147.86 -102.06 -49.79
C LEU A 61 -147.02 -101.02 -50.53
N GLN A 62 -147.43 -100.63 -51.74
CA GLN A 62 -146.77 -99.53 -52.47
C GLN A 62 -146.87 -98.21 -51.71
N GLN A 63 -148.02 -97.92 -51.10
CA GLN A 63 -148.20 -96.72 -50.27
C GLN A 63 -147.28 -96.74 -49.04
N ARG A 64 -147.22 -97.85 -48.29
CA ARG A 64 -146.31 -97.99 -47.14
C ARG A 64 -144.83 -97.85 -47.52
N TYR A 65 -144.44 -98.38 -48.67
CA TYR A 65 -143.06 -98.21 -49.16
C TYR A 65 -142.75 -96.74 -49.48
N GLY A 66 -143.71 -96.02 -50.08
CA GLY A 66 -143.59 -94.59 -50.32
C GLY A 66 -143.46 -93.78 -49.02
N GLU A 67 -144.27 -94.11 -48.01
CA GLU A 67 -144.23 -93.49 -46.69
C GLU A 67 -142.88 -93.73 -45.99
N LEU A 68 -142.39 -94.98 -45.96
CA LEU A 68 -141.12 -95.32 -45.32
C LEU A 68 -139.91 -94.65 -46.00
N LYS A 69 -139.94 -94.53 -47.33
CA LYS A 69 -138.89 -93.84 -48.08
C LYS A 69 -138.85 -92.34 -47.74
N LEU A 70 -140.02 -91.71 -47.62
CA LEU A 70 -140.13 -90.31 -47.20
C LEU A 70 -139.63 -90.11 -45.76
N GLU A 71 -139.91 -91.03 -44.84
CA GLU A 71 -139.39 -90.98 -43.47
C GLU A 71 -137.86 -91.08 -43.43
N MET A 72 -137.26 -92.00 -44.21
CA MET A 72 -135.81 -92.14 -44.28
C MET A 72 -135.13 -90.88 -44.84
N ASP A 73 -135.67 -90.32 -45.92
CA ASP A 73 -135.15 -89.09 -46.54
C ASP A 73 -135.29 -87.89 -45.60
N TYR A 74 -136.38 -87.82 -44.83
CA TYR A 74 -136.57 -86.79 -43.82
C TYR A 74 -135.56 -86.94 -42.67
N ALA A 75 -135.31 -88.16 -42.20
CA ALA A 75 -134.33 -88.43 -41.15
C ALA A 75 -132.90 -88.07 -41.58
N LEU A 76 -132.51 -88.36 -42.83
CA LEU A 76 -131.23 -87.97 -43.40
C LEU A 76 -131.08 -86.45 -43.47
N LYS A 77 -132.06 -85.74 -44.03
CA LYS A 77 -132.04 -84.26 -44.09
C LYS A 77 -131.97 -83.63 -42.71
N ARG A 78 -132.66 -84.19 -41.72
CA ARG A 78 -132.58 -83.71 -40.33
C ARG A 78 -131.17 -83.88 -39.77
N LYS A 79 -130.50 -85.00 -40.03
CA LYS A 79 -129.11 -85.20 -39.59
C LYS A 79 -128.13 -84.27 -40.32
N ASP A 80 -128.29 -84.08 -41.63
CA ASP A 80 -127.46 -83.14 -42.38
C ASP A 80 -127.65 -81.70 -41.89
N MET A 81 -128.89 -81.31 -41.57
CA MET A 81 -129.18 -80.01 -40.99
C MET A 81 -128.50 -79.83 -39.63
N LEU A 82 -128.58 -80.83 -38.75
CA LEU A 82 -127.91 -80.80 -37.44
C LEU A 82 -126.39 -80.71 -37.57
N TYR A 83 -125.76 -81.53 -38.42
CA TYR A 83 -124.31 -81.47 -38.62
C TYR A 83 -123.86 -80.17 -39.29
N GLN A 84 -124.68 -79.58 -40.16
CA GLN A 84 -124.40 -78.26 -40.72
C GLN A 84 -124.49 -77.16 -39.66
N GLU A 85 -125.44 -77.23 -38.73
CA GLU A 85 -125.52 -76.31 -37.59
C GLU A 85 -124.31 -76.47 -36.67
N GLU A 86 -123.94 -77.70 -36.29
CA GLU A 86 -122.76 -77.96 -35.46
C GLU A 86 -121.46 -77.47 -36.13
N LEU A 87 -121.30 -77.69 -37.45
CA LEU A 87 -120.16 -77.18 -38.21
C LEU A 87 -120.14 -75.65 -38.26
N LYS A 88 -121.30 -74.99 -38.42
CA LYS A 88 -121.38 -73.53 -38.41
C LYS A 88 -121.05 -72.96 -37.04
N ASP A 89 -121.55 -73.55 -35.97
CA ASP A 89 -121.26 -73.13 -34.60
C ASP A 89 -119.78 -73.32 -34.26
N LEU A 90 -119.21 -74.46 -34.66
CA LEU A 90 -117.79 -74.73 -34.43
C LEU A 90 -116.89 -73.79 -35.25
N ASN A 91 -117.23 -73.55 -36.52
CA ASN A 91 -116.50 -72.59 -37.35
C ASN A 91 -116.67 -71.14 -36.84
N GLY A 92 -117.84 -70.81 -36.30
CA GLY A 92 -118.10 -69.54 -35.61
C GLY A 92 -117.23 -69.35 -34.37
N LYS A 93 -117.07 -70.40 -33.55
CA LYS A 93 -116.15 -70.36 -32.40
C LYS A 93 -114.70 -70.18 -32.83
N PHE A 94 -114.23 -70.93 -33.83
CA PHE A 94 -112.86 -70.80 -34.32
C PHE A 94 -112.60 -69.43 -34.97
N THR A 95 -113.52 -68.91 -35.78
CA THR A 95 -113.37 -67.57 -36.37
C THR A 95 -113.35 -66.49 -35.30
N ASN A 96 -114.18 -66.59 -34.25
CA ASN A 96 -114.14 -65.67 -33.11
C ASN A 96 -112.83 -65.79 -32.32
N GLU A 97 -112.32 -67.00 -32.11
CA GLU A 97 -111.06 -67.20 -31.38
C GLU A 97 -109.85 -66.70 -32.18
N VAL A 98 -109.83 -66.94 -33.50
CA VAL A 98 -108.84 -66.36 -34.42
C VAL A 98 -108.93 -64.84 -34.43
N ALA A 99 -110.12 -64.26 -34.48
CA ALA A 99 -110.31 -62.81 -34.43
C ALA A 99 -109.83 -62.22 -33.09
N ARG A 100 -110.16 -62.87 -31.97
CA ARG A 100 -109.66 -62.49 -30.64
C ARG A 100 -108.14 -62.53 -30.56
N LEU A 101 -107.52 -63.65 -30.95
CA LEU A 101 -106.06 -63.80 -30.93
C LEU A 101 -105.37 -62.80 -31.86
N THR A 102 -105.96 -62.51 -33.03
CA THR A 102 -105.42 -61.50 -33.95
C THR A 102 -105.50 -60.10 -33.34
N SER A 103 -106.58 -59.78 -32.62
CA SER A 103 -106.73 -58.53 -31.87
C SER A 103 -105.71 -58.43 -30.73
N ASP A 104 -105.56 -59.50 -29.93
CA ASP A 104 -104.61 -59.55 -28.82
C ASP A 104 -103.16 -59.39 -29.32
N ILE A 105 -102.81 -60.06 -30.43
CA ILE A 105 -101.50 -59.89 -31.07
C ILE A 105 -101.30 -58.44 -31.52
N ALA A 106 -102.31 -57.81 -32.13
CA ALA A 106 -102.22 -56.41 -32.57
C ALA A 106 -102.03 -55.43 -31.41
N GLU A 107 -102.71 -55.66 -30.28
CA GLU A 107 -102.53 -54.87 -29.05
C GLU A 107 -101.13 -55.05 -28.46
N ILE A 108 -100.65 -56.30 -28.32
CA ILE A 108 -99.30 -56.58 -27.84
C ILE A 108 -98.23 -55.96 -28.75
N THR A 109 -98.42 -56.01 -30.08
CA THR A 109 -97.47 -55.37 -31.01
C THR A 109 -97.46 -53.85 -30.83
N LYS A 110 -98.63 -53.24 -30.63
CA LYS A 110 -98.75 -51.79 -30.41
C LYS A 110 -98.13 -51.38 -29.08
N GLU A 111 -98.34 -52.15 -28.01
CA GLU A 111 -97.70 -51.92 -26.71
C GLU A 111 -96.19 -52.09 -26.79
N LYS A 112 -95.71 -53.12 -27.48
CA LYS A 112 -94.28 -53.32 -27.73
C LYS A 112 -93.69 -52.14 -28.49
N GLU A 113 -94.33 -51.69 -29.57
CA GLU A 113 -93.89 -50.53 -30.34
C GLU A 113 -93.85 -49.26 -29.48
N LYS A 114 -94.91 -48.99 -28.71
CA LYS A 114 -94.95 -47.86 -27.77
C LYS A 114 -93.81 -47.93 -26.75
N ASN A 115 -93.63 -49.08 -26.09
CA ASN A 115 -92.55 -49.27 -25.11
C ASN A 115 -91.17 -49.10 -25.77
N THR A 116 -90.97 -49.64 -26.97
CA THR A 116 -89.70 -49.45 -27.70
C THR A 116 -89.45 -47.99 -28.05
N ALA A 117 -90.50 -47.23 -28.43
CA ALA A 117 -90.40 -45.80 -28.70
C ALA A 117 -90.06 -45.01 -27.43
N GLU A 118 -90.70 -45.31 -26.30
CA GLU A 118 -90.43 -44.71 -25.00
C GLU A 118 -89.01 -45.01 -24.50
N TYR A 119 -88.57 -46.27 -24.57
CA TYR A 119 -87.19 -46.65 -24.21
C TYR A 119 -86.16 -46.00 -25.14
N ASN A 120 -86.41 -45.94 -26.45
CA ASN A 120 -85.52 -45.25 -27.39
C ASN A 120 -85.46 -43.74 -27.12
N ALA A 121 -86.58 -43.11 -26.78
CA ALA A 121 -86.63 -41.71 -26.38
C ALA A 121 -85.84 -41.46 -25.09
N TYR A 122 -86.05 -42.31 -24.08
CA TYR A 122 -85.31 -42.26 -22.81
C TYR A 122 -83.80 -42.46 -23.02
N LEU A 123 -83.39 -43.46 -23.81
CA LEU A 123 -81.98 -43.69 -24.13
C LEU A 123 -81.37 -42.49 -24.87
N LYS A 124 -82.11 -41.86 -25.78
CA LYS A 124 -81.66 -40.66 -26.48
C LYS A 124 -81.51 -39.47 -25.54
N GLU A 125 -82.45 -39.29 -24.61
CA GLU A 125 -82.38 -38.23 -23.60
C GLU A 125 -81.18 -38.43 -22.67
N VAL A 126 -80.97 -39.64 -22.14
CA VAL A 126 -79.81 -39.98 -21.30
C VAL A 126 -78.50 -39.77 -22.07
N ALA A 127 -78.43 -40.19 -23.34
CA ALA A 127 -77.26 -39.95 -24.17
C ALA A 127 -76.99 -38.45 -24.40
N GLN A 128 -78.04 -37.63 -24.59
CA GLN A 128 -77.92 -36.18 -24.69
C GLN A 128 -77.46 -35.54 -23.38
N GLN A 129 -78.01 -35.98 -22.24
CA GLN A 129 -77.60 -35.50 -20.91
C GLN A 129 -76.14 -35.85 -20.61
N HIS A 130 -75.71 -37.09 -20.87
CA HIS A 130 -74.31 -37.49 -20.69
C HIS A 130 -73.38 -36.71 -21.62
N LYS A 131 -73.76 -36.50 -22.88
CA LYS A 131 -72.97 -35.68 -23.82
C LYS A 131 -72.84 -34.24 -23.32
N ALA A 132 -73.93 -33.63 -22.86
CA ALA A 132 -73.91 -32.29 -22.29
C ALA A 132 -73.09 -32.21 -21.00
N GLN A 133 -73.13 -33.24 -20.14
CA GLN A 133 -72.28 -33.32 -18.95
C GLN A 133 -70.79 -33.40 -19.33
N ILE A 134 -70.42 -34.22 -20.31
CA ILE A 134 -69.04 -34.31 -20.81
C ILE A 134 -68.60 -32.95 -21.33
N GLU A 135 -69.37 -32.34 -22.23
CA GLU A 135 -69.07 -31.01 -22.80
C GLU A 135 -68.92 -29.94 -21.70
N ASN A 136 -69.79 -29.96 -20.68
CA ASN A 136 -69.70 -29.02 -19.55
C ASN A 136 -68.46 -29.28 -18.68
N THR A 137 -68.11 -30.54 -18.42
CA THR A 137 -66.89 -30.87 -17.68
C THR A 137 -65.64 -30.47 -18.45
N GLU A 138 -65.61 -30.71 -19.76
CA GLU A 138 -64.52 -30.27 -20.65
C GLU A 138 -64.41 -28.73 -20.66
N ALA A 139 -65.54 -28.01 -20.78
CA ALA A 139 -65.56 -26.56 -20.70
C ALA A 139 -65.04 -26.03 -19.35
N HIS A 140 -65.41 -26.67 -18.24
CA HIS A 140 -64.91 -26.32 -16.90
C HIS A 140 -63.41 -26.55 -16.76
N PHE A 141 -62.91 -27.69 -17.25
CA PHE A 141 -61.47 -27.97 -17.25
C PHE A 141 -60.70 -27.02 -18.15
N ASN A 142 -61.22 -26.69 -19.33
CA ASN A 142 -60.62 -25.70 -20.23
C ASN A 142 -60.57 -24.31 -19.58
N THR A 143 -61.64 -23.89 -18.92
CA THR A 143 -61.68 -22.60 -18.19
C THR A 143 -60.65 -22.57 -17.07
N LYS A 144 -60.53 -23.66 -16.30
CA LYS A 144 -59.49 -23.78 -15.27
C LYS A 144 -58.08 -23.73 -15.88
N LEU A 145 -57.84 -24.45 -16.97
CA LEU A 145 -56.56 -24.46 -17.66
C LEU A 145 -56.17 -23.05 -18.15
N ILE A 146 -57.12 -22.31 -18.72
CA ILE A 146 -56.92 -20.91 -19.12
C ILE A 146 -56.55 -20.06 -17.90
N SER A 147 -57.30 -20.18 -16.79
CA SER A 147 -57.01 -19.40 -15.58
C SER A 147 -55.65 -19.73 -14.95
N GLU A 148 -55.22 -20.98 -14.98
CA GLU A 148 -53.89 -21.39 -14.51
C GLU A 148 -52.79 -20.91 -15.46
N PHE A 149 -53.05 -20.92 -16.77
CA PHE A 149 -52.13 -20.36 -17.76
C PHE A 149 -51.98 -18.85 -17.63
N GLU A 150 -53.07 -18.12 -17.37
CA GLU A 150 -53.04 -16.68 -17.08
C GLU A 150 -52.24 -16.38 -15.80
N LYS A 151 -52.45 -17.16 -14.72
CA LYS A 151 -51.64 -17.03 -13.50
C LYS A 151 -50.16 -17.31 -13.75
N TYR A 152 -49.85 -18.36 -14.51
CA TYR A 152 -48.48 -18.72 -14.87
C TYR A 152 -47.82 -17.59 -15.67
N ASN A 153 -48.50 -17.05 -16.69
CA ASN A 153 -47.99 -15.92 -17.47
C ASN A 153 -47.82 -14.66 -16.62
N ALA A 154 -48.75 -14.37 -15.70
CA ALA A 154 -48.62 -13.24 -14.79
C ALA A 154 -47.41 -13.39 -13.86
N LEU A 155 -47.18 -14.60 -13.32
CA LEU A 155 -46.00 -14.91 -12.51
C LEU A 155 -44.72 -14.84 -13.33
N GLN A 156 -44.72 -15.32 -14.57
CA GLN A 156 -43.58 -15.25 -15.47
C GLN A 156 -43.23 -13.79 -15.79
N ASN A 157 -44.21 -12.97 -16.15
CA ASN A 157 -44.00 -11.53 -16.41
C ASN A 157 -43.50 -10.81 -15.16
N LEU A 158 -44.03 -11.14 -13.98
CA LEU A 158 -43.54 -10.58 -12.72
C LEU A 158 -42.07 -10.99 -12.48
N LEU A 159 -41.74 -12.26 -12.68
CA LEU A 159 -40.37 -12.75 -12.55
C LEU A 159 -39.43 -12.01 -13.50
N GLU A 160 -39.77 -11.92 -14.79
CA GLU A 160 -38.99 -11.19 -15.80
C GLU A 160 -38.82 -9.71 -15.43
N SER A 161 -39.89 -9.04 -14.99
CA SER A 161 -39.82 -7.66 -14.50
C SER A 161 -38.90 -7.52 -13.29
N THR A 162 -38.97 -8.44 -12.33
CA THR A 162 -38.07 -8.39 -11.16
C THR A 162 -36.62 -8.64 -11.54
N ILE A 163 -36.35 -9.56 -12.47
CA ILE A 163 -34.99 -9.82 -12.98
C ILE A 163 -34.43 -8.56 -13.62
N GLN A 164 -35.19 -7.92 -14.51
CA GLN A 164 -34.79 -6.66 -15.14
C GLN A 164 -34.51 -5.55 -14.11
N GLU A 165 -35.36 -5.40 -13.09
CA GLU A 165 -35.12 -4.44 -12.02
C GLU A 165 -33.82 -4.71 -11.25
N TYR A 166 -33.48 -5.98 -10.99
CA TYR A 166 -32.25 -6.35 -10.31
C TYR A 166 -31.02 -6.15 -11.21
N GLU A 167 -31.11 -6.49 -12.50
CA GLU A 167 -30.07 -6.23 -13.49
C GLU A 167 -29.79 -4.73 -13.61
N ASP A 168 -30.83 -3.90 -13.72
CA ASP A 168 -30.70 -2.44 -13.77
C ASP A 168 -30.07 -1.86 -12.49
N ARG A 169 -30.42 -2.40 -11.31
CA ARG A 169 -29.82 -1.99 -10.05
C ARG A 169 -28.34 -2.39 -9.98
N LEU A 170 -27.98 -3.58 -10.47
CA LEU A 170 -26.60 -4.04 -10.53
C LEU A 170 -25.77 -3.14 -11.45
N ILE A 171 -26.27 -2.86 -12.66
CA ILE A 171 -25.59 -1.99 -13.63
C ILE A 171 -25.36 -0.59 -13.06
N LYS A 172 -26.37 0.01 -12.41
CA LYS A 172 -26.22 1.34 -11.77
C LYS A 172 -25.20 1.31 -10.65
N LEU A 173 -25.22 0.28 -9.81
CA LEU A 173 -24.29 0.15 -8.68
C LEU A 173 -22.85 -0.10 -9.16
N GLU A 174 -22.67 -0.86 -10.24
CA GLU A 174 -21.38 -1.04 -10.91
C GLU A 174 -20.88 0.25 -11.54
N ALA A 175 -21.74 1.02 -12.21
CA ALA A 175 -21.40 2.32 -12.77
C ALA A 175 -21.02 3.34 -11.69
N ASP A 176 -21.80 3.44 -10.61
CA ASP A 176 -21.51 4.32 -9.47
C ASP A 176 -20.19 3.93 -8.79
N ARG A 177 -19.93 2.63 -8.63
CA ARG A 177 -18.65 2.13 -8.10
C ARG A 177 -17.49 2.46 -9.05
N SER A 178 -17.66 2.31 -10.36
CA SER A 178 -16.64 2.63 -11.35
C SER A 178 -16.31 4.13 -11.32
N ASN A 179 -17.34 4.99 -11.33
CA ASN A 179 -17.18 6.44 -11.25
C ASN A 179 -16.48 6.86 -9.95
N ALA A 180 -16.86 6.27 -8.80
CA ALA A 180 -16.19 6.57 -7.53
C ALA A 180 -14.72 6.14 -7.51
N ILE A 181 -14.38 5.05 -8.20
CA ILE A 181 -12.99 4.61 -8.36
C ILE A 181 -12.23 5.59 -9.27
N GLU A 182 -12.82 6.00 -10.39
CA GLU A 182 -12.22 6.97 -11.32
C GLU A 182 -11.99 8.33 -10.64
N GLU A 183 -12.97 8.87 -9.91
CA GLU A 183 -12.81 10.11 -9.13
C GLU A 183 -11.68 10.01 -8.10
N LEU A 184 -11.52 8.84 -7.47
CA LEU A 184 -10.45 8.61 -6.50
C LEU A 184 -9.08 8.51 -7.19
N ILE A 185 -9.01 7.86 -8.35
CA ILE A 185 -7.81 7.79 -9.19
C ILE A 185 -7.40 9.20 -9.61
N ASP A 186 -8.32 9.99 -10.19
CA ASP A 186 -8.06 11.36 -10.64
C ASP A 186 -7.59 12.27 -9.49
N TYR A 187 -8.19 12.14 -8.31
CA TYR A 187 -7.79 12.88 -7.12
C TYR A 187 -6.34 12.53 -6.70
N PHE A 188 -5.98 11.26 -6.69
CA PHE A 188 -4.63 10.84 -6.31
C PHE A 188 -3.60 11.14 -7.39
N GLU A 189 -3.94 11.00 -8.67
CA GLU A 189 -3.09 11.42 -9.79
C GLU A 189 -2.82 12.93 -9.76
N GLY A 190 -3.85 13.75 -9.50
CA GLY A 190 -3.69 15.19 -9.29
C GLY A 190 -2.74 15.49 -8.12
N LYS A 191 -2.93 14.82 -6.98
CA LYS A 191 -2.07 14.98 -5.80
C LYS A 191 -0.62 14.55 -6.05
N ILE A 192 -0.41 13.48 -6.83
CA ILE A 192 0.91 13.02 -7.24
C ILE A 192 1.56 14.07 -8.14
N LYS A 193 0.82 14.62 -9.11
CA LYS A 193 1.31 15.66 -10.01
C LYS A 193 1.72 16.93 -9.26
N ASP A 194 0.90 17.38 -8.31
CA ASP A 194 1.22 18.54 -7.46
C ASP A 194 2.48 18.30 -6.60
N LYS A 195 2.61 17.09 -6.03
CA LYS A 195 3.80 16.72 -5.25
C LYS A 195 5.05 16.62 -6.11
N ASN A 196 4.94 16.07 -7.31
CA ASN A 196 6.05 16.01 -8.26
C ASN A 196 6.48 17.41 -8.70
N SER A 197 5.54 18.31 -8.99
CA SER A 197 5.85 19.70 -9.34
C SER A 197 6.52 20.46 -8.19
N ALA A 198 6.06 20.27 -6.95
CA ALA A 198 6.70 20.86 -5.78
C ALA A 198 8.11 20.29 -5.53
N LEU A 199 8.33 19.00 -5.80
CA LEU A 199 9.64 18.37 -5.70
C LEU A 199 10.58 18.91 -6.77
N GLU A 200 10.12 19.05 -8.01
CA GLU A 200 10.88 19.64 -9.12
C GLU A 200 11.26 21.11 -8.84
N GLN A 201 10.34 21.91 -8.31
CA GLN A 201 10.64 23.27 -7.86
C GLN A 201 11.71 23.29 -6.75
N ALA A 202 11.56 22.46 -5.71
CA ALA A 202 12.54 22.39 -4.62
C ALA A 202 13.91 21.89 -5.10
N PHE A 203 13.94 20.98 -6.09
CA PHE A 203 15.18 20.51 -6.71
C PHE A 203 15.87 21.63 -7.50
N ASN A 204 15.11 22.36 -8.32
CA ASN A 204 15.65 23.50 -9.08
C ASN A 204 16.14 24.63 -8.16
N ASP A 205 15.40 24.94 -7.08
CA ASP A 205 15.81 25.92 -6.07
C ASP A 205 17.09 25.50 -5.36
N ALA A 206 17.21 24.22 -4.98
CA ALA A 206 18.42 23.69 -4.35
C ALA A 206 19.62 23.72 -5.31
N GLN A 207 19.41 23.40 -6.59
CA GLN A 207 20.45 23.47 -7.62
C GLN A 207 20.90 24.93 -7.86
N ALA A 208 19.96 25.87 -7.93
CA ALA A 208 20.26 27.29 -8.06
C ALA A 208 21.05 27.80 -6.84
N GLN A 209 20.62 27.44 -5.63
CA GLN A 209 21.33 27.81 -4.40
C GLN A 209 22.74 27.21 -4.32
N MET A 210 22.92 25.98 -4.82
CA MET A 210 24.23 25.34 -4.89
C MET A 210 25.14 26.08 -5.88
N ALA A 211 24.64 26.41 -7.07
CA ALA A 211 25.37 27.19 -8.06
C ALA A 211 25.75 28.60 -7.55
N GLU A 212 24.83 29.30 -6.87
CA GLU A 212 25.10 30.58 -6.21
C GLU A 212 26.16 30.45 -5.12
N SER A 213 26.09 29.38 -4.31
CA SER A 213 27.08 29.14 -3.26
C SER A 213 28.46 28.84 -3.83
N ASP A 214 28.55 28.10 -4.94
CA ASP A 214 29.83 27.76 -5.56
C ASP A 214 30.45 28.98 -6.24
N GLU A 215 29.64 29.83 -6.87
CA GLU A 215 30.10 31.13 -7.38
C GLU A 215 30.56 32.06 -6.25
N MET A 216 29.85 32.08 -5.12
CA MET A 216 30.27 32.85 -3.95
C MET A 216 31.60 32.34 -3.38
N LYS A 217 31.81 31.01 -3.31
CA LYS A 217 33.10 30.44 -2.89
C LYS A 217 34.21 30.86 -3.85
N ARG A 218 33.98 30.76 -5.17
CA ARG A 218 34.95 31.16 -6.20
C ARG A 218 35.36 32.63 -6.02
N GLN A 219 34.40 33.52 -5.79
CA GLN A 219 34.69 34.95 -5.55
C GLN A 219 35.50 35.16 -4.27
N ILE A 220 35.18 34.46 -3.18
CA ILE A 220 35.94 34.56 -1.92
C ILE A 220 37.37 34.03 -2.10
N GLU A 221 37.56 32.93 -2.83
CA GLU A 221 38.87 32.37 -3.14
C GLU A 221 39.70 33.34 -3.99
N GLU A 222 39.12 33.93 -5.04
CA GLU A 222 39.77 34.93 -5.88
C GLU A 222 40.18 36.19 -5.07
N ASP A 223 39.30 36.70 -4.21
CA ASP A 223 39.58 37.83 -3.32
C ASP A 223 40.72 37.50 -2.33
N ALA A 224 40.69 36.31 -1.74
CA ALA A 224 41.72 35.86 -0.80
C ALA A 224 43.09 35.71 -1.49
N ASP A 225 43.12 35.12 -2.68
CA ASP A 225 44.34 35.02 -3.49
C ASP A 225 44.89 36.39 -3.85
N GLN A 226 44.02 37.34 -4.19
CA GLN A 226 44.44 38.71 -4.47
C GLN A 226 45.00 39.40 -3.22
N GLU A 227 44.38 39.25 -2.06
CA GLU A 227 44.90 39.79 -0.80
C GLU A 227 46.27 39.18 -0.45
N ILE A 228 46.43 37.86 -0.61
CA ILE A 228 47.70 37.16 -0.40
C ILE A 228 48.76 37.72 -1.35
N LEU A 229 48.43 37.92 -2.63
CA LEU A 229 49.34 38.46 -3.63
C LEU A 229 49.77 39.89 -3.29
N GLU A 230 48.83 40.75 -2.88
CA GLU A 230 49.09 42.13 -2.46
C GLU A 230 49.99 42.17 -1.21
N MET A 231 49.70 41.33 -0.22
CA MET A 231 50.49 41.20 1.00
C MET A 231 51.90 40.70 0.71
N THR A 232 52.03 39.67 -0.12
CA THR A 232 53.32 39.13 -0.55
C THR A 232 54.13 40.20 -1.26
N THR A 233 53.53 40.91 -2.22
CA THR A 233 54.19 41.99 -2.96
C THR A 233 54.64 43.13 -2.04
N ASN A 234 53.81 43.50 -1.05
CA ASN A 234 54.14 44.54 -0.09
C ASN A 234 55.30 44.12 0.83
N TYR A 235 55.32 42.87 1.30
CA TYR A 235 56.42 42.35 2.12
C TYR A 235 57.70 42.16 1.32
N GLU A 236 57.62 41.70 0.08
CA GLU A 236 58.78 41.65 -0.81
C GLU A 236 59.37 43.04 -1.05
N ARG A 237 58.51 44.05 -1.26
CA ARG A 237 58.95 45.45 -1.42
C ARG A 237 59.64 45.97 -0.16
N LYS A 238 59.06 45.72 1.02
CA LYS A 238 59.68 46.06 2.33
C LYS A 238 61.01 45.33 2.50
N LEU A 239 61.07 44.05 2.18
CA LEU A 239 62.29 43.25 2.30
C LEU A 239 63.39 43.74 1.35
N ARG A 240 63.05 44.11 0.11
CA ARG A 240 63.98 44.74 -0.83
C ARG A 240 64.49 46.08 -0.28
N HIS A 241 63.61 46.92 0.24
CA HIS A 241 63.99 48.20 0.84
C HIS A 241 64.96 48.02 2.02
N GLU A 242 64.67 47.09 2.93
CA GLU A 242 65.56 46.76 4.06
C GLU A 242 66.90 46.21 3.59
N ARG A 243 66.93 45.35 2.56
CA ARG A 243 68.18 44.84 1.97
C ARG A 243 69.02 45.96 1.37
N GLU A 244 68.41 46.88 0.63
CA GLU A 244 69.09 48.06 0.06
C GLU A 244 69.63 48.98 1.16
N MET A 245 68.82 49.25 2.20
CA MET A 245 69.25 50.07 3.34
C MET A 245 70.40 49.42 4.10
N ASN A 246 70.33 48.10 4.34
CA ASN A 246 71.40 47.35 4.98
C ASN A 246 72.69 47.39 4.16
N ALA A 247 72.59 47.27 2.83
CA ALA A 247 73.74 47.41 1.93
C ALA A 247 74.36 48.81 2.01
N LYS A 248 73.54 49.88 2.04
CA LYS A 248 74.01 51.26 2.24
C LYS A 248 74.73 51.42 3.58
N LEU A 249 74.13 50.99 4.68
CA LEU A 249 74.72 51.06 6.02
C LEU A 249 76.01 50.23 6.12
N LYS A 250 76.09 49.06 5.46
CA LYS A 250 77.35 48.29 5.37
C LYS A 250 78.42 49.04 4.58
N GLY A 251 78.05 49.71 3.48
CA GLY A 251 78.93 50.59 2.72
C GLY A 251 79.47 51.74 3.58
N GLU A 252 78.58 52.45 4.27
CA GLU A 252 78.92 53.52 5.20
C GLU A 252 79.80 53.03 6.35
N SER A 253 79.47 51.90 6.98
CA SER A 253 80.26 51.27 8.03
C SER A 253 81.65 50.85 7.52
N GLY A 254 81.75 50.38 6.28
CA GLY A 254 83.02 50.09 5.61
C GLY A 254 83.87 51.34 5.41
N ILE A 255 83.26 52.44 4.95
CA ILE A 255 83.92 53.75 4.82
C ILE A 255 84.37 54.25 6.19
N MET A 256 83.51 54.13 7.21
CA MET A 256 83.81 54.61 8.56
C MET A 256 84.93 53.81 9.21
N ARG A 257 85.00 52.50 8.95
CA ARG A 257 86.12 51.65 9.34
C ARG A 257 87.42 52.07 8.67
N LYS A 258 87.40 52.39 7.36
CA LYS A 258 88.58 52.91 6.65
C LYS A 258 89.03 54.25 7.22
N LYS A 259 88.10 55.17 7.50
CA LYS A 259 88.38 56.47 8.16
C LYS A 259 88.99 56.27 9.55
N PHE A 260 88.44 55.35 10.34
CA PHE A 260 88.98 55.02 11.65
C PHE A 260 90.40 54.44 11.55
N GLN A 261 90.66 53.54 10.60
CA GLN A 261 92.00 53.00 10.35
C GLN A 261 93.00 54.07 9.88
N THR A 262 92.57 55.04 9.07
CA THR A 262 93.43 56.16 8.66
C THR A 262 93.73 57.07 9.85
N MET A 263 92.73 57.48 10.62
CA MET A 263 92.94 58.24 11.85
C MET A 263 93.84 57.48 12.85
N GLN A 264 93.70 56.16 12.94
CA GLN A 264 94.56 55.34 13.80
C GLN A 264 96.02 55.33 13.32
N LYS A 265 96.26 55.30 12.00
CA LYS A 265 97.60 55.49 11.43
C LYS A 265 98.14 56.89 11.70
N ASP A 266 97.34 57.94 11.51
CA ASP A 266 97.73 59.31 11.79
C ASP A 266 98.10 59.49 13.27
N ILE A 267 97.35 58.86 14.19
CA ILE A 267 97.68 58.83 15.63
C ILE A 267 99.01 58.12 15.87
N GLU A 268 99.28 57.00 15.20
CA GLU A 268 100.55 56.27 15.31
C GLU A 268 101.72 57.10 14.77
N GLU A 269 101.54 57.78 13.64
CA GLU A 269 102.51 58.71 13.05
C GLU A 269 102.79 59.89 13.97
N GLN A 270 101.74 60.51 14.54
CA GLN A 270 101.89 61.58 15.53
C GLN A 270 102.58 61.08 16.81
N LYS A 271 102.29 59.86 17.27
CA LYS A 271 103.02 59.25 18.40
C LYS A 271 104.50 59.05 18.06
N ASN A 272 104.82 58.58 16.86
CA ASN A 272 106.19 58.42 16.40
C ASN A 272 106.90 59.77 16.31
N GLU A 273 106.21 60.82 15.86
CA GLU A 273 106.75 62.18 15.83
C GLU A 273 106.98 62.74 17.24
N VAL A 274 106.05 62.52 18.17
CA VAL A 274 106.24 62.84 19.59
C VAL A 274 107.44 62.09 20.15
N GLN A 275 107.61 60.81 19.83
CA GLN A 275 108.80 60.04 20.23
C GLN A 275 110.08 60.63 19.61
N ARG A 276 110.08 61.00 18.33
CA ARG A 276 111.21 61.67 17.66
C ARG A 276 111.57 62.96 18.40
N LEU A 277 110.60 63.82 18.67
CA LEU A 277 110.79 65.04 19.45
C LEU A 277 111.25 64.76 20.88
N MET A 278 110.76 63.72 21.54
CA MET A 278 111.26 63.28 22.86
C MET A 278 112.73 62.86 22.78
N THR A 279 113.15 62.15 21.72
CA THR A 279 114.57 61.79 21.54
C THR A 279 115.43 63.02 21.25
N GLU A 280 114.92 64.01 20.51
CA GLU A 280 115.60 65.29 20.29
C GLU A 280 115.69 66.09 21.59
N CYS A 281 114.60 66.21 22.36
CA CYS A 281 114.62 66.78 23.71
C CYS A 281 115.60 66.05 24.62
N ALA A 282 115.73 64.73 24.53
CA ALA A 282 116.72 63.96 25.27
C ALA A 282 118.16 64.28 24.81
N LYS A 283 118.40 64.43 23.51
CA LYS A 283 119.70 64.88 22.96
C LYS A 283 120.04 66.30 23.42
N TYR A 284 119.10 67.23 23.34
CA TYR A 284 119.28 68.58 23.85
C TYR A 284 119.47 68.59 25.37
N ASN A 285 118.74 67.77 26.13
CA ASN A 285 118.98 67.60 27.56
C ASN A 285 120.36 67.00 27.85
N ASN A 286 120.87 66.10 27.02
CA ASN A 286 122.23 65.58 27.16
C ASN A 286 123.27 66.64 26.80
N LEU A 287 123.01 67.48 25.79
CA LEU A 287 123.85 68.63 25.46
C LEU A 287 123.82 69.68 26.57
N ILE A 288 122.64 69.93 27.17
CA ILE A 288 122.48 70.73 28.38
C ILE A 288 123.30 70.10 29.50
N LYS A 289 123.20 68.80 29.76
CA LYS A 289 124.04 68.12 30.77
C LYS A 289 125.54 68.20 30.49
N MET A 290 125.95 68.19 29.22
CA MET A 290 127.37 68.35 28.84
C MET A 290 127.83 69.79 29.06
N THR A 291 127.03 70.78 28.64
CA THR A 291 127.31 72.20 28.90
C THR A 291 127.18 72.55 30.38
N GLU A 292 126.29 71.92 31.14
CA GLU A 292 126.21 71.96 32.60
C GLU A 292 127.45 71.31 33.21
N LYS A 293 127.97 70.22 32.65
CA LYS A 293 129.27 69.66 33.05
C LYS A 293 130.42 70.62 32.75
N ASP A 294 130.39 71.33 31.63
CA ASP A 294 131.36 72.36 31.29
C ASP A 294 131.22 73.58 32.21
N VAL A 295 129.98 73.92 32.63
CA VAL A 295 129.72 74.87 33.70
C VAL A 295 130.25 74.32 35.02
N VAL A 296 130.15 73.03 35.31
CA VAL A 296 130.69 72.42 36.52
C VAL A 296 132.23 72.37 36.48
N THR A 297 132.87 72.21 35.33
CA THR A 297 134.34 72.29 35.22
C THR A 297 134.82 73.73 35.32
N LEU A 298 134.08 74.69 34.74
CA LEU A 298 134.28 76.13 34.97
C LEU A 298 134.00 76.53 36.42
N GLN A 299 133.01 75.92 37.07
CA GLN A 299 132.73 76.04 38.51
C GLN A 299 133.80 75.33 39.32
N LYS A 300 134.46 74.27 38.86
CA LYS A 300 135.64 73.70 39.53
C LYS A 300 136.84 74.63 39.45
N ALA A 301 137.05 75.27 38.30
CA ALA A 301 138.02 76.35 38.19
C ALA A 301 137.63 77.58 39.05
N LEU A 302 136.33 77.83 39.23
CA LEU A 302 135.82 78.78 40.22
C LEU A 302 136.06 78.28 41.64
N VAL A 303 135.88 77.00 41.95
CA VAL A 303 136.11 76.37 43.26
C VAL A 303 137.58 76.33 43.62
N ASP A 304 138.50 76.25 42.66
CA ASP A 304 139.93 76.44 42.92
C ASP A 304 140.23 77.92 43.27
N LYS A 305 139.44 78.86 42.73
CA LYS A 305 139.42 80.26 43.20
C LYS A 305 138.63 80.42 44.50
N ASP A 306 137.58 79.64 44.75
CA ASP A 306 136.76 79.68 45.97
C ASP A 306 137.43 78.89 47.09
N LEU A 307 138.41 78.03 46.87
CA LEU A 307 139.31 77.48 47.89
C LEU A 307 140.21 78.58 48.45
N ALA A 308 140.50 79.62 47.64
CA ALA A 308 141.06 80.87 48.15
C ALA A 308 140.03 81.72 48.92
N VAL A 309 138.72 81.57 48.65
CA VAL A 309 137.60 82.25 49.34
C VAL A 309 137.05 81.45 50.55
N ALA A 310 137.24 80.13 50.63
CA ALA A 310 136.75 79.24 51.67
C ALA A 310 137.58 79.35 52.96
N ASN A 311 138.75 80.00 52.88
CA ASN A 311 139.41 80.57 54.04
C ASN A 311 138.64 81.77 54.64
N LYS A 312 137.78 82.43 53.87
CA LYS A 312 136.88 83.53 54.31
C LYS A 312 135.49 83.03 54.73
N ASP A 313 134.96 81.94 54.15
CA ASP A 313 133.55 81.53 54.33
C ASP A 313 133.29 80.35 55.30
N LYS A 314 134.29 79.99 56.12
CA LYS A 314 134.10 79.25 57.40
C LYS A 314 133.05 79.90 58.33
N HIS A 315 132.57 81.09 57.96
CA HIS A 315 131.54 81.89 58.59
C HIS A 315 130.08 81.53 58.24
N ILE A 316 129.81 80.82 57.13
CA ILE A 316 128.44 80.69 56.59
C ILE A 316 127.76 79.34 56.91
N ALA A 317 128.52 78.37 57.42
CA ALA A 317 128.10 76.98 57.62
C ALA A 317 126.98 76.71 58.67
N GLU A 318 126.44 77.72 59.36
CA GLU A 318 125.41 77.50 60.38
C GLU A 318 123.96 77.56 59.83
N LEU A 319 123.75 77.99 58.58
CA LEU A 319 122.41 78.11 57.97
C LEU A 319 121.89 76.81 57.30
N MET A 320 122.25 75.66 57.87
CA MET A 320 121.70 74.32 57.58
C MET A 320 120.26 74.12 58.08
N LYS A 321 119.25 74.92 57.68
CA LYS A 321 117.87 74.64 58.16
C LYS A 321 116.74 74.89 57.17
N THR A 322 116.93 74.34 55.98
CA THR A 322 115.98 74.12 54.90
C THR A 322 115.00 72.92 55.11
N ASN A 323 114.76 72.45 56.33
CA ASN A 323 114.28 71.08 56.59
C ASN A 323 112.83 70.64 56.17
N SER A 324 111.85 71.54 55.90
CA SER A 324 110.44 71.25 56.33
C SER A 324 109.29 71.31 55.31
N ASP A 325 109.41 71.87 54.10
CA ASP A 325 108.20 72.34 53.38
C ASP A 325 107.63 71.43 52.27
N LEU A 326 108.22 70.27 51.97
CA LEU A 326 107.86 69.48 50.77
C LEU A 326 106.83 68.35 50.97
N GLU A 327 106.25 68.14 52.16
CA GLU A 327 105.26 67.06 52.43
C GLU A 327 103.81 67.34 52.00
N LYS A 328 103.44 68.59 51.64
CA LYS A 328 102.02 69.00 51.49
C LYS A 328 101.31 68.65 50.16
N PHE A 329 102.02 68.22 49.11
CA PHE A 329 101.41 67.99 47.78
C PHE A 329 100.73 66.63 47.59
N LYS A 330 100.87 65.67 48.52
CA LYS A 330 100.31 64.30 48.38
C LYS A 330 98.80 64.18 48.67
N PHE A 331 98.19 65.12 49.40
CA PHE A 331 96.82 65.02 49.94
C PHE A 331 95.69 65.31 48.92
N VAL A 332 95.98 66.03 47.83
CA VAL A 332 94.96 66.57 46.91
C VAL A 332 94.39 65.50 45.96
N LEU A 333 95.12 64.40 45.71
CA LEU A 333 94.73 63.38 44.73
C LEU A 333 93.75 62.32 45.28
N GLU A 334 93.72 62.07 46.59
CA GLU A 334 92.83 61.06 47.22
C GLU A 334 91.37 61.52 47.40
N TYR A 335 91.10 62.83 47.31
CA TYR A 335 89.76 63.40 47.48
C TYR A 335 88.84 63.13 46.27
N ARG A 336 89.38 63.13 45.05
CA ARG A 336 88.60 63.04 43.80
C ARG A 336 87.99 61.67 43.53
N ILE A 337 88.60 60.59 44.04
CA ILE A 337 88.11 59.21 43.90
C ILE A 337 86.87 58.95 44.78
N ARG A 338 86.70 59.70 45.88
CA ARG A 338 85.61 59.52 46.85
C ARG A 338 84.28 60.16 46.42
N GLU A 339 84.32 61.17 45.55
CA GLU A 339 83.13 61.84 45.01
C GLU A 339 82.37 60.99 43.99
N LEU A 340 83.07 60.25 43.11
CA LEU A 340 82.42 59.52 42.01
C LEU A 340 81.62 58.29 42.47
N ARG A 341 81.97 57.68 43.63
CA ARG A 341 81.21 56.56 44.20
C ARG A 341 79.90 56.98 44.87
N LYS A 342 79.76 58.25 45.27
CA LYS A 342 78.56 58.77 45.94
C LYS A 342 77.36 59.00 45.01
N LEU A 343 77.58 58.98 43.69
CA LEU A 343 76.54 59.22 42.67
C LEU A 343 75.81 57.95 42.18
N LEU A 344 76.32 56.73 42.46
CA LEU A 344 75.67 55.48 42.06
C LEU A 344 74.58 54.99 43.05
N GLU A 345 74.79 55.19 44.35
CA GLU A 345 73.84 54.76 45.40
C GLU A 345 72.37 55.19 45.25
N PRO A 346 72.03 56.43 44.81
CA PRO A 346 70.63 56.83 44.68
C PRO A 346 69.90 56.13 43.53
N LYS A 347 70.62 55.72 42.47
CA LYS A 347 70.02 55.05 41.30
C LYS A 347 69.66 53.59 41.59
N ASP A 348 70.44 52.92 42.41
CA ASP A 348 70.15 51.54 42.83
C ASP A 348 68.94 51.47 43.77
N ARG A 349 68.75 52.47 44.64
CA ARG A 349 67.57 52.57 45.51
C ARG A 349 66.28 52.82 44.73
N GLU A 350 66.34 53.63 43.67
CA GLU A 350 65.20 53.91 42.77
C GLU A 350 64.74 52.64 42.04
N ILE A 351 65.67 51.78 41.62
CA ILE A 351 65.36 50.51 40.95
C ILE A 351 64.65 49.52 41.88
N ILE A 352 65.07 49.45 43.15
CA ILE A 352 64.42 48.56 44.14
C ILE A 352 62.99 49.04 44.43
N TYR A 353 62.79 50.36 44.55
CA TYR A 353 61.46 50.95 44.78
C TYR A 353 60.50 50.65 43.62
N LEU A 354 60.94 50.85 42.37
CA LEU A 354 60.11 50.58 41.18
C LEU A 354 59.76 49.10 41.02
N LYS A 355 60.65 48.19 41.44
CA LYS A 355 60.36 46.74 41.44
C LYS A 355 59.31 46.36 42.48
N GLN A 356 59.38 46.96 43.68
CA GLN A 356 58.38 46.74 44.73
C GLN A 356 57.00 47.25 44.27
N GLN A 357 56.96 48.44 43.66
CA GLN A 357 55.73 49.02 43.12
C GLN A 357 55.08 48.14 42.03
N ASN A 358 55.88 47.54 41.15
CA ASN A 358 55.35 46.64 40.12
C ASN A 358 54.74 45.37 40.73
N ALA A 359 55.38 44.78 41.75
CA ALA A 359 54.84 43.61 42.43
C ALA A 359 53.50 43.93 43.13
N ASP A 360 53.41 45.08 43.79
CA ASP A 360 52.17 45.51 44.45
C ASP A 360 51.04 45.72 43.41
N MET A 361 51.33 46.38 42.28
CA MET A 361 50.37 46.55 41.18
C MET A 361 49.91 45.22 40.56
N GLU A 362 50.79 44.22 40.46
CA GLU A 362 50.44 42.89 39.96
C GLU A 362 49.43 42.18 40.89
N THR A 363 49.64 42.27 42.21
CA THR A 363 48.69 41.69 43.18
C THR A 363 47.32 42.38 43.17
N GLU A 364 47.30 43.70 42.99
CA GLU A 364 46.05 44.45 42.83
C GLU A 364 45.33 44.06 41.53
N LEU A 365 46.08 43.86 40.44
CA LEU A 365 45.51 43.39 39.18
C LEU A 365 44.85 42.02 39.32
N GLU A 366 45.52 41.06 39.98
CA GLU A 366 44.94 39.73 40.23
C GLU A 366 43.66 39.79 41.08
N SER A 367 43.66 40.64 42.13
CA SER A 367 42.48 40.91 42.95
C SER A 367 41.32 41.48 42.13
N THR A 368 41.58 42.46 41.26
CA THR A 368 40.53 43.03 40.39
C THR A 368 39.99 42.02 39.38
N ILE A 369 40.84 41.14 38.83
CA ILE A 369 40.42 40.06 37.93
C ILE A 369 39.52 39.07 38.67
N PHE A 370 39.85 38.71 39.92
CA PHE A 370 39.02 37.83 40.75
C PHE A 370 37.62 38.43 40.97
N VAL A 371 37.54 39.70 41.37
CA VAL A 371 36.27 40.41 41.55
C VAL A 371 35.50 40.56 40.24
N ARG A 372 36.17 40.87 39.12
CA ARG A 372 35.56 40.98 37.80
C ARG A 372 34.91 39.67 37.38
N ASN A 373 35.57 38.55 37.58
CA ASN A 373 35.03 37.23 37.24
C ASN A 373 33.80 36.89 38.11
N GLY A 374 33.84 37.23 39.41
CA GLY A 374 32.68 37.09 40.30
C GLY A 374 31.47 37.93 39.85
N LEU A 375 31.70 39.20 39.48
CA LEU A 375 30.65 40.07 38.94
C LEU A 375 30.11 39.57 37.59
N GLN A 376 30.97 39.02 36.73
CA GLN A 376 30.55 38.44 35.45
C GLN A 376 29.63 37.23 35.63
N LEU A 377 29.91 36.39 36.64
CA LEU A 377 29.03 35.29 37.02
C LEU A 377 27.68 35.83 37.51
N GLN A 378 27.66 36.83 38.40
CA GLN A 378 26.41 37.45 38.88
C GLN A 378 25.60 38.09 37.75
N VAL A 379 26.25 38.76 36.80
CA VAL A 379 25.60 39.30 35.59
C VAL A 379 24.98 38.17 34.76
N SER A 380 25.64 37.03 34.63
CA SER A 380 25.09 35.87 33.91
C SER A 380 23.85 35.29 34.61
N GLU A 381 23.87 35.19 35.94
CA GLU A 381 22.75 34.72 36.75
C GLU A 381 21.54 35.66 36.66
N LEU A 382 21.79 36.98 36.76
CA LEU A 382 20.75 38.00 36.61
C LEU A 382 20.16 38.01 35.20
N LYS A 383 20.98 37.83 34.15
CA LYS A 383 20.50 37.69 32.76
C LYS A 383 19.63 36.45 32.59
N ASN A 384 19.99 35.33 33.22
CA ASN A 384 19.17 34.11 33.18
C ASN A 384 17.84 34.29 33.92
N LYS A 385 17.87 34.88 35.12
CA LYS A 385 16.64 35.23 35.87
C LYS A 385 15.75 36.16 35.05
N LEU A 386 16.31 37.20 34.42
CA LEU A 386 15.57 38.11 33.56
C LEU A 386 14.88 37.36 32.41
N ARG A 387 15.60 36.48 31.69
CA ARG A 387 15.03 35.65 30.61
C ARG A 387 13.87 34.77 31.08
N MET A 388 13.99 34.16 32.26
CA MET A 388 12.92 33.34 32.84
C MET A 388 11.70 34.19 33.18
N THR A 389 11.89 35.30 33.88
CA THR A 389 10.81 36.23 34.23
C THR A 389 10.13 36.84 33.00
N ASP A 390 10.87 37.15 31.94
CA ASP A 390 10.31 37.63 30.68
C ASP A 390 9.48 36.56 29.96
N SER A 391 9.93 35.30 29.99
CA SER A 391 9.17 34.17 29.45
C SER A 391 7.84 33.99 30.18
N GLU A 392 7.84 34.06 31.52
CA GLU A 392 6.64 33.99 32.36
C GLU A 392 5.71 35.19 32.11
N ARG A 393 6.26 36.41 32.09
CA ARG A 393 5.51 37.63 31.75
C ARG A 393 4.84 37.52 30.38
N ASN A 394 5.51 36.93 29.39
CA ASN A 394 4.94 36.73 28.06
C ASN A 394 3.85 35.65 28.05
N LYS A 395 3.94 34.62 28.89
CA LYS A 395 2.84 33.66 29.10
C LYS A 395 1.62 34.36 29.72
N GLU A 396 1.83 35.14 30.78
CA GLU A 396 0.78 35.92 31.44
C GLU A 396 0.13 36.94 30.50
N LYS A 397 0.93 37.67 29.70
CA LYS A 397 0.40 38.58 28.67
C LYS A 397 -0.51 37.86 27.66
N ARG A 398 -0.11 36.67 27.21
CA ARG A 398 -0.95 35.85 26.29
C ARG A 398 -2.24 35.40 26.96
N LEU A 399 -2.19 34.96 28.21
CA LEU A 399 -3.36 34.56 28.98
C LEU A 399 -4.32 35.75 29.21
N ARG A 400 -3.77 36.91 29.58
CA ARG A 400 -4.52 38.16 29.72
C ARG A 400 -5.19 38.56 28.41
N MET A 401 -4.48 38.49 27.28
CA MET A 401 -5.05 38.83 25.97
C MET A 401 -6.20 37.89 25.60
N ARG A 402 -6.03 36.58 25.81
CA ARG A 402 -7.11 35.59 25.59
C ARG A 402 -8.33 35.88 26.47
N SER A 403 -8.10 36.19 27.74
CA SER A 403 -9.16 36.52 28.70
C SER A 403 -9.87 37.82 28.29
N LEU A 404 -9.13 38.84 27.84
CA LEU A 404 -9.70 40.10 27.37
C LEU A 404 -10.57 39.89 26.12
N VAL A 405 -10.10 39.11 25.14
CA VAL A 405 -10.89 38.76 23.95
C VAL A 405 -12.14 37.97 24.32
N LEU A 406 -12.07 37.09 25.32
CA LEU A 406 -13.23 36.35 25.81
C LEU A 406 -14.25 37.29 26.46
N VAL A 407 -13.81 38.19 27.34
CA VAL A 407 -14.65 39.21 27.97
C VAL A 407 -15.28 40.12 26.92
N GLU A 408 -14.53 40.52 25.90
CA GLU A 408 -15.02 41.36 24.81
C GLU A 408 -16.08 40.64 23.95
N ARG A 409 -15.88 39.34 23.68
CA ARG A 409 -16.88 38.50 23.02
C ARG A 409 -18.13 38.36 23.88
N MET A 410 -18.00 38.07 25.18
CA MET A 410 -19.12 38.00 26.12
C MET A 410 -19.87 39.33 26.19
N ARG A 411 -19.16 40.47 26.24
CA ARG A 411 -19.72 41.82 26.17
C ARG A 411 -20.55 42.01 24.91
N ASN A 412 -20.03 41.64 23.74
CA ASN A 412 -20.78 41.74 22.48
C ASN A 412 -22.03 40.83 22.46
N TYR A 413 -21.97 39.63 23.02
CA TYR A 413 -23.15 38.76 23.17
C TYR A 413 -24.18 39.35 24.15
N LEU A 414 -23.74 39.95 25.26
CA LEU A 414 -24.61 40.66 26.20
C LEU A 414 -25.24 41.90 25.56
N THR A 415 -24.49 42.70 24.81
CA THR A 415 -25.03 43.85 24.06
C THR A 415 -26.05 43.41 23.00
N ARG A 416 -25.79 42.29 22.32
CA ARG A 416 -26.75 41.68 21.39
C ARG A 416 -27.98 41.11 22.08
N ALA A 417 -27.84 40.60 23.31
CA ALA A 417 -29.00 40.19 24.11
C ALA A 417 -29.81 41.41 24.56
N MET A 418 -29.13 42.49 25.02
CA MET A 418 -29.74 43.76 25.41
C MET A 418 -30.54 44.41 24.27
N SER A 419 -30.03 44.37 23.04
CA SER A 419 -30.74 44.92 21.86
C SER A 419 -32.02 44.16 21.51
N VAL A 420 -32.24 42.96 22.05
CA VAL A 420 -33.37 42.07 21.74
C VAL A 420 -34.24 41.83 22.99
N VAL A 421 -34.06 42.59 24.07
CA VAL A 421 -34.78 42.40 25.35
C VAL A 421 -36.30 42.49 25.21
N ALA A 422 -36.81 43.29 24.26
CA ALA A 422 -38.25 43.42 24.01
C ALA A 422 -38.88 42.18 23.34
N ASP A 423 -38.10 41.36 22.62
CA ASP A 423 -38.57 40.15 21.96
C ASP A 423 -38.16 38.90 22.75
N HIS A 424 -39.13 38.33 23.47
CA HIS A 424 -38.93 37.16 24.33
C HIS A 424 -38.42 35.92 23.57
N ARG A 425 -38.81 35.73 22.30
CA ARG A 425 -38.38 34.54 21.53
C ARG A 425 -36.94 34.68 21.04
N ALA A 426 -36.59 35.86 20.55
CA ALA A 426 -35.25 36.13 20.05
C ALA A 426 -34.23 36.28 21.21
N LEU A 427 -34.64 36.83 22.36
CA LEU A 427 -33.82 36.84 23.58
C LEU A 427 -33.48 35.41 24.05
N LYS A 428 -34.49 34.53 24.10
CA LYS A 428 -34.29 33.10 24.45
C LYS A 428 -33.28 32.43 23.52
N HIS A 429 -33.28 32.74 22.23
CA HIS A 429 -32.32 32.19 21.27
C HIS A 429 -30.90 32.69 21.52
N VAL A 430 -30.70 34.00 21.73
CA VAL A 430 -29.38 34.59 21.99
C VAL A 430 -28.78 34.08 23.31
N VAL A 431 -29.59 34.01 24.37
CA VAL A 431 -29.15 33.49 25.68
C VAL A 431 -28.85 31.99 25.62
N LYS A 432 -29.67 31.20 24.92
CA LYS A 432 -29.41 29.77 24.71
C LYS A 432 -28.12 29.54 23.92
N SER A 433 -27.85 30.35 22.89
CA SER A 433 -26.60 30.29 22.12
C SER A 433 -25.37 30.71 22.93
N MET A 434 -25.49 31.70 23.80
CA MET A 434 -24.43 32.08 24.73
C MET A 434 -24.15 30.96 25.74
N TYR A 435 -25.21 30.36 26.30
CA TYR A 435 -25.10 29.28 27.28
C TYR A 435 -24.50 27.99 26.69
N THR A 436 -24.86 27.62 25.46
CA THR A 436 -24.24 26.44 24.82
C THR A 436 -22.76 26.67 24.49
N LYS A 437 -22.37 27.89 24.07
CA LYS A 437 -20.98 28.19 23.71
C LYS A 437 -20.05 28.43 24.89
N TYR A 438 -20.55 29.01 25.99
CA TYR A 438 -19.71 29.42 27.12
C TYR A 438 -20.10 28.80 28.47
N GLY A 439 -21.31 28.22 28.59
CA GLY A 439 -21.83 27.58 29.81
C GLY A 439 -21.51 26.08 29.94
N ASN A 440 -21.11 25.40 28.86
CA ASN A 440 -20.79 23.97 28.86
C ASN A 440 -19.34 23.63 29.27
N ALA A 441 -18.62 24.54 29.94
CA ALA A 441 -17.22 24.33 30.31
C ALA A 441 -17.00 23.25 31.41
N THR A 442 -18.04 22.75 32.09
CA THR A 442 -17.91 21.67 33.10
C THR A 442 -18.34 20.29 32.61
N LYS A 443 -18.89 20.18 31.40
CA LYS A 443 -19.18 18.88 30.75
C LYS A 443 -18.79 19.00 29.29
N ALA A 444 -17.49 18.85 29.03
CA ALA A 444 -16.96 18.81 27.68
C ALA A 444 -17.63 17.68 26.90
N ASP A 445 -18.30 18.08 25.82
CA ASP A 445 -18.87 17.22 24.81
C ASP A 445 -17.80 16.27 24.23
N LYS A 446 -18.09 14.97 24.31
CA LYS A 446 -17.28 13.88 23.72
C LYS A 446 -17.19 13.91 22.18
N ALA A 447 -17.71 14.95 21.53
CA ALA A 447 -17.57 15.14 20.08
C ALA A 447 -16.39 16.06 19.70
N GLY A 448 -15.83 16.84 20.63
CA GLY A 448 -14.58 17.58 20.45
C GLY A 448 -13.33 16.83 20.95
N SER A 449 -13.50 15.66 21.58
CA SER A 449 -12.40 14.91 22.20
C SER A 449 -11.39 14.42 21.18
N ALA A 450 -11.81 13.95 20.00
CA ALA A 450 -10.88 13.40 19.02
C ALA A 450 -9.99 14.47 18.38
N GLU A 451 -10.53 15.66 18.09
CA GLU A 451 -9.76 16.76 17.51
C GLU A 451 -8.88 17.45 18.56
N GLN A 452 -9.38 17.57 19.80
CA GLN A 452 -8.59 18.09 20.92
C GLN A 452 -7.53 17.09 21.40
N GLU A 453 -7.79 15.78 21.37
CA GLU A 453 -6.81 14.72 21.61
C GLU A 453 -5.79 14.67 20.48
N ALA A 454 -6.17 14.82 19.21
CA ALA A 454 -5.24 14.93 18.10
C ALA A 454 -4.33 16.16 18.26
N ILE A 455 -4.87 17.31 18.65
CA ILE A 455 -4.06 18.50 18.94
C ILE A 455 -3.16 18.29 20.16
N CYS A 456 -3.64 17.63 21.22
CA CYS A 456 -2.83 17.30 22.40
C CYS A 456 -1.76 16.25 22.10
N GLU A 457 -2.03 15.25 21.27
CA GLU A 457 -1.10 14.27 20.71
C GLU A 457 -0.03 14.96 19.87
N LEU A 458 -0.42 15.87 18.96
CA LEU A 458 0.53 16.66 18.16
C LEU A 458 1.41 17.57 19.03
N VAL A 459 0.85 18.14 20.10
CA VAL A 459 1.64 18.92 21.08
C VAL A 459 2.58 18.02 21.88
N ARG A 460 2.17 16.79 22.24
CA ARG A 460 3.04 15.80 22.89
C ARG A 460 4.16 15.32 21.97
N GLN A 461 3.85 15.03 20.71
CA GLN A 461 4.82 14.65 19.69
C GLN A 461 5.80 15.79 19.41
N ARG A 462 5.32 17.03 19.29
CA ARG A 462 6.18 18.22 19.20
C ARG A 462 7.09 18.35 20.43
N ASN A 463 6.57 18.19 21.64
CA ASN A 463 7.38 18.29 22.85
C ASN A 463 8.42 17.16 22.93
N HIS A 464 8.06 15.94 22.50
CA HIS A 464 9.00 14.83 22.41
C HIS A 464 10.11 15.10 21.38
N LEU A 465 9.75 15.66 20.22
CA LEU A 465 10.70 16.08 19.20
C LEU A 465 11.57 17.25 19.68
N GLU A 466 11.04 18.21 20.44
CA GLU A 466 11.83 19.29 21.04
C GLU A 466 12.80 18.76 22.12
N ILE A 467 12.39 17.79 22.93
CA ILE A 467 13.26 17.13 23.91
C ILE A 467 14.34 16.31 23.19
N SER A 468 13.98 15.57 22.14
CA SER A 468 14.93 14.82 21.32
C SER A 468 15.90 15.75 20.57
N LEU A 469 15.42 16.87 20.00
CA LEU A 469 16.26 17.87 19.35
C LEU A 469 17.21 18.54 20.35
N THR A 470 16.75 18.87 21.56
CA THR A 470 17.62 19.44 22.59
C THR A 470 18.63 18.42 23.15
N SER A 471 18.27 17.13 23.18
CA SER A 471 19.17 16.02 23.49
C SER A 471 20.23 15.86 22.40
N VAL A 472 19.83 15.87 21.12
CA VAL A 472 20.76 15.78 19.97
C VAL A 472 21.68 17.00 19.92
N LYS A 473 21.16 18.22 20.13
CA LYS A 473 22.00 19.43 20.25
C LYS A 473 23.00 19.35 21.40
N ARG A 474 22.61 18.76 22.54
CA ARG A 474 23.53 18.51 23.67
C ARG A 474 24.57 17.45 23.34
N LYS A 475 24.20 16.37 22.64
CA LYS A 475 25.15 15.36 22.15
C LYS A 475 26.13 15.96 21.16
N LEU A 476 25.65 16.69 20.15
CA LEU A 476 26.50 17.37 19.16
C LEU A 476 27.46 18.38 19.81
N SER A 477 26.99 19.15 20.80
CA SER A 477 27.85 20.08 21.54
C SER A 477 28.89 19.35 22.40
N LYS A 478 28.56 18.18 22.96
CA LYS A 478 29.51 17.35 23.72
C LYS A 478 30.51 16.69 22.79
N ASP A 479 30.08 16.17 21.65
CA ASP A 479 30.96 15.57 20.65
C ASP A 479 31.89 16.62 20.07
N ALA A 480 31.42 17.83 19.75
CA ALA A 480 32.27 18.93 19.34
C ALA A 480 33.31 19.32 20.41
N GLN A 481 32.95 19.30 21.70
CA GLN A 481 33.89 19.53 22.80
C GLN A 481 34.88 18.36 22.95
N PHE A 482 34.41 17.12 22.78
CA PHE A 482 35.24 15.92 22.81
C PHE A 482 36.26 15.94 21.67
N THR A 483 35.83 16.17 20.43
CA THR A 483 36.71 16.32 19.26
C THR A 483 37.72 17.45 19.45
N ARG A 484 37.32 18.60 20.00
CA ARG A 484 38.25 19.68 20.32
C ARG A 484 39.26 19.28 21.39
N SER A 485 38.84 18.55 22.43
CA SER A 485 39.74 18.01 23.45
C SER A 485 40.69 16.96 22.87
N GLU A 486 40.22 16.10 21.97
CA GLU A 486 41.01 15.06 21.29
C GLU A 486 42.06 15.71 20.39
N GLN A 487 41.68 16.71 19.60
CA GLN A 487 42.58 17.49 18.76
C GLN A 487 43.66 18.19 19.59
N LEU A 488 43.32 18.73 20.77
CA LEU A 488 44.31 19.33 21.67
C LEU A 488 45.26 18.29 22.26
N LYS A 489 44.78 17.08 22.60
CA LYS A 489 45.64 15.97 23.05
C LYS A 489 46.59 15.52 21.93
N ILE A 490 46.07 15.29 20.72
CA ILE A 490 46.87 14.92 19.54
C ILE A 490 47.89 16.02 19.23
N MET A 491 47.51 17.30 19.32
CA MET A 491 48.45 18.41 19.14
C MET A 491 49.54 18.43 20.22
N HIS A 492 49.21 18.11 21.47
CA HIS A 492 50.17 18.01 22.56
C HIS A 492 51.12 16.81 22.38
N GLU A 493 50.61 15.65 22.01
CA GLU A 493 51.40 14.46 21.68
C GLU A 493 52.31 14.71 20.48
N ASN A 494 51.80 15.38 19.43
CA ASN A 494 52.61 15.79 18.28
C ASN A 494 53.72 16.77 18.69
N LEU A 495 53.45 17.70 19.62
CA LEU A 495 54.48 18.59 20.16
C LEU A 495 55.56 17.83 20.92
N LEU A 496 55.19 16.81 21.71
CA LEU A 496 56.13 15.94 22.42
C LEU A 496 56.95 15.07 21.45
N LEU A 497 56.32 14.50 20.43
CA LEU A 497 57.00 13.73 19.38
C LEU A 497 57.95 14.61 18.57
N VAL A 498 57.57 15.84 18.25
CA VAL A 498 58.47 16.81 17.58
C VAL A 498 59.65 17.16 18.49
N TYR A 499 59.42 17.31 19.80
CA TYR A 499 60.49 17.53 20.76
C TYR A 499 61.45 16.33 20.82
N GLU A 500 60.92 15.11 20.84
CA GLU A 500 61.69 13.87 20.87
C GLU A 500 62.45 13.66 19.55
N ILE A 501 61.84 13.90 18.39
CA ILE A 501 62.49 13.90 17.08
C ILE A 501 63.63 14.92 17.05
N ASN A 502 63.45 16.12 17.61
CA ASN A 502 64.49 17.13 17.65
C ASN A 502 65.65 16.74 18.59
N ASN A 503 65.35 16.06 19.70
CA ASN A 503 66.38 15.49 20.57
C ASN A 503 67.13 14.36 19.87
N LEU A 504 66.44 13.43 19.22
CA LEU A 504 67.04 12.35 18.44
C LEU A 504 67.88 12.89 17.27
N ARG A 505 67.43 13.96 16.58
CA ARG A 505 68.23 14.64 15.56
C ARG A 505 69.50 15.25 16.13
N ARG A 506 69.44 15.80 17.34
CA ARG A 506 70.60 16.37 18.05
C ARG A 506 71.56 15.27 18.50
N GLU A 507 71.04 14.13 18.98
CA GLU A 507 71.84 12.95 19.32
C GLU A 507 72.49 12.31 18.10
N LEU A 508 71.75 12.20 16.98
CA LEU A 508 72.26 11.70 15.71
C LEU A 508 73.35 12.63 15.15
N LYS A 509 73.15 13.95 15.25
CA LYS A 509 74.20 14.93 14.92
C LYS A 509 75.43 14.75 15.82
N ASN A 510 75.26 14.63 17.13
CA ASN A 510 76.37 14.40 18.05
C ASN A 510 77.08 13.06 17.78
N ALA A 511 76.35 12.02 17.39
CA ALA A 511 76.92 10.73 17.01
C ALA A 511 77.69 10.83 15.69
N ARG A 512 77.16 11.54 14.68
CA ARG A 512 77.86 11.85 13.43
C ARG A 512 79.10 12.70 13.65
N ASP A 513 79.04 13.69 14.53
CA ASP A 513 80.18 14.54 14.86
C ASP A 513 81.27 13.74 15.59
N LYS A 514 80.89 12.78 16.45
CA LYS A 514 81.83 11.82 17.04
C LYS A 514 82.41 10.86 16.01
N LEU A 515 81.60 10.36 15.07
CA LEU A 515 82.04 9.49 13.98
C LEU A 515 83.02 10.23 13.06
N ASN A 516 82.71 11.46 12.69
CA ASN A 516 83.59 12.36 11.94
C ASN A 516 84.89 12.63 12.71
N GLN A 517 84.83 12.86 14.03
CA GLN A 517 86.03 13.01 14.86
C GLN A 517 86.87 11.73 14.87
N TYR A 518 86.23 10.55 14.96
CA TYR A 518 86.91 9.25 14.87
C TYR A 518 87.53 9.01 13.49
N GLU A 519 86.80 9.29 12.40
CA GLU A 519 87.30 9.22 11.02
C GLU A 519 88.46 10.20 10.76
N THR A 520 88.40 11.39 11.37
CA THR A 520 89.49 12.39 11.31
C THR A 520 90.70 11.92 12.10
N SER A 521 90.50 11.30 13.26
CA SER A 521 91.59 10.70 14.05
C SER A 521 92.17 9.42 13.44
N LEU A 522 91.42 8.74 12.57
CA LEU A 522 91.84 7.57 11.79
C LEU A 522 92.46 7.94 10.43
N GLY A 523 92.53 9.22 10.08
CA GLY A 523 93.25 9.70 8.90
C GLY A 523 92.65 9.31 7.54
N LEU A 524 91.36 9.00 7.47
CA LEU A 524 90.70 8.44 6.27
C LEU A 524 90.21 9.48 5.24
N ASN A 525 90.57 10.77 5.35
CA ASN A 525 90.02 11.81 4.48
C ASN A 525 91.11 12.55 3.69
N GLN A 526 91.63 11.90 2.66
CA GLN A 526 92.18 12.54 1.45
C GLN A 526 92.46 11.45 0.40
N ALA A 527 91.46 11.11 -0.43
CA ALA A 527 91.63 10.84 -1.88
C ALA A 527 90.45 10.09 -2.56
N SER A 528 89.55 9.39 -1.86
CA SER A 528 88.68 8.39 -2.53
C SER A 528 87.19 8.71 -2.72
N HIS A 529 86.59 9.74 -2.12
CA HIS A 529 85.12 9.87 -2.07
C HIS A 529 84.46 10.95 -2.94
N ALA A 530 85.20 11.62 -3.83
CA ALA A 530 84.60 12.64 -4.71
C ALA A 530 83.70 12.05 -5.81
N THR A 531 83.91 10.80 -6.21
CA THR A 531 83.22 10.14 -7.34
C THR A 531 82.03 9.29 -6.89
N GLU A 532 82.14 8.52 -5.80
CA GLU A 532 81.02 7.74 -5.25
C GLU A 532 79.92 8.61 -4.62
N ALA A 533 80.27 9.76 -4.04
CA ALA A 533 79.28 10.68 -3.46
C ALA A 533 78.44 11.43 -4.50
N ALA A 534 78.87 11.45 -5.78
CA ALA A 534 78.10 12.02 -6.88
C ALA A 534 77.17 10.97 -7.52
N GLU A 535 77.64 9.74 -7.71
CA GLU A 535 76.81 8.63 -8.20
C GLU A 535 75.74 8.20 -7.19
N MET A 536 76.03 8.20 -5.89
CA MET A 536 75.04 7.90 -4.85
C MET A 536 73.99 9.00 -4.70
N ARG A 537 74.33 10.27 -4.97
CA ARG A 537 73.35 11.37 -4.99
C ARG A 537 72.42 11.28 -6.21
N TYR A 538 72.95 10.91 -7.37
CA TYR A 538 72.13 10.71 -8.56
C TYR A 538 71.19 9.50 -8.43
N LYS A 539 71.67 8.37 -7.89
CA LYS A 539 70.84 7.17 -7.62
C LYS A 539 69.82 7.38 -6.49
N LEU A 540 70.12 8.23 -5.51
CA LEU A 540 69.16 8.60 -4.45
C LEU A 540 68.11 9.59 -4.97
N GLN A 541 68.48 10.49 -5.87
CA GLN A 541 67.55 11.43 -6.52
C GLN A 541 66.54 10.67 -7.40
N THR A 542 67.00 9.75 -8.25
CA THR A 542 66.10 8.95 -9.10
C THR A 542 65.24 7.96 -8.31
N ALA A 543 65.77 7.37 -7.22
CA ALA A 543 64.97 6.49 -6.36
C ALA A 543 63.95 7.24 -5.48
N ILE A 544 64.12 8.55 -5.26
CA ILE A 544 63.13 9.40 -4.59
C ILE A 544 62.05 9.82 -5.58
N GLU A 545 62.41 10.19 -6.81
CA GLU A 545 61.46 10.51 -7.88
C GLU A 545 60.58 9.29 -8.25
N ASP A 546 61.17 8.09 -8.40
CA ASP A 546 60.42 6.85 -8.65
C ASP A 546 59.50 6.45 -7.47
N ARG A 547 59.86 6.81 -6.23
CA ARG A 547 59.05 6.53 -5.04
C ARG A 547 57.87 7.50 -4.94
N ASP A 548 58.10 8.78 -5.18
CA ASP A 548 57.04 9.79 -5.14
C ASP A 548 56.01 9.55 -6.27
N ASP A 549 56.45 9.10 -7.45
CA ASP A 549 55.56 8.70 -8.55
C ASP A 549 54.74 7.43 -8.23
N ILE A 550 55.34 6.46 -7.54
CA ILE A 550 54.65 5.23 -7.07
C ILE A 550 53.65 5.55 -5.95
N ASP A 551 54.00 6.45 -5.02
CA ASP A 551 53.12 6.87 -3.93
C ASP A 551 51.91 7.66 -4.48
N ILE A 552 52.11 8.55 -5.48
CA ILE A 552 51.02 9.25 -6.19
C ILE A 552 50.15 8.27 -7.00
N ALA A 553 50.73 7.26 -7.65
CA ALA A 553 49.97 6.23 -8.36
C ALA A 553 49.14 5.35 -7.41
N HIS A 554 49.68 5.03 -6.22
CA HIS A 554 48.95 4.29 -5.19
C HIS A 554 47.82 5.11 -4.57
N GLU A 555 48.03 6.41 -4.34
CA GLU A 555 47.01 7.32 -3.78
C GLU A 555 45.83 7.49 -4.75
N ASN A 556 46.11 7.65 -6.06
CA ASN A 556 45.08 7.69 -7.10
C ASN A 556 44.30 6.37 -7.24
N VAL A 557 44.97 5.22 -7.09
CA VAL A 557 44.30 3.90 -7.15
C VAL A 557 43.46 3.64 -5.90
N LEU A 558 43.88 4.13 -4.73
CA LEU A 558 43.10 4.08 -3.50
C LEU A 558 41.86 4.95 -3.60
N GLU A 559 41.98 6.19 -4.09
CA GLU A 559 40.85 7.11 -4.28
C GLU A 559 39.84 6.56 -5.31
N MET A 560 40.32 5.93 -6.39
CA MET A 560 39.45 5.28 -7.38
C MET A 560 38.75 4.03 -6.81
N LYS A 561 39.40 3.28 -5.91
CA LYS A 561 38.77 2.14 -5.22
C LYS A 561 37.76 2.59 -4.17
N ASP A 562 38.04 3.66 -3.43
CA ASP A 562 37.11 4.23 -2.46
C ASP A 562 35.85 4.77 -3.14
N ASN A 563 36.01 5.45 -4.28
CA ASN A 563 34.88 5.89 -5.11
C ASN A 563 34.05 4.71 -5.67
N MET A 564 34.70 3.60 -6.04
CA MET A 564 33.98 2.41 -6.53
C MET A 564 33.29 1.63 -5.40
N ILE A 565 33.88 1.60 -4.20
CA ILE A 565 33.24 1.05 -3.00
C ILE A 565 32.01 1.89 -2.61
N GLN A 566 32.10 3.22 -2.71
CA GLN A 566 30.98 4.11 -2.41
C GLN A 566 29.83 3.94 -3.42
N ALA A 567 30.15 3.82 -4.72
CA ALA A 567 29.15 3.52 -5.74
C ALA A 567 28.50 2.14 -5.55
N GLN A 568 29.27 1.12 -5.15
CA GLN A 568 28.74 -0.22 -4.84
C GLN A 568 27.88 -0.22 -3.58
N GLN A 569 28.21 0.58 -2.57
CA GLN A 569 27.41 0.75 -1.35
C GLN A 569 26.08 1.45 -1.67
N GLU A 570 26.08 2.47 -2.52
CA GLU A 570 24.84 3.13 -2.99
C GLU A 570 23.98 2.19 -3.85
N GLU A 571 24.60 1.33 -4.66
CA GLU A 571 23.87 0.32 -5.45
C GLU A 571 23.29 -0.79 -4.55
N ILE A 572 24.03 -1.21 -3.52
CA ILE A 572 23.55 -2.15 -2.49
C ILE A 572 22.40 -1.54 -1.68
N ASP A 573 22.44 -0.25 -1.34
CA ASP A 573 21.38 0.43 -0.61
C ASP A 573 20.13 0.63 -1.48
N THR A 574 20.30 0.95 -2.77
CA THR A 574 19.18 1.05 -3.72
C THR A 574 18.57 -0.30 -4.06
N LEU A 575 19.36 -1.38 -4.13
CA LEU A 575 18.85 -2.74 -4.30
C LEU A 575 18.21 -3.28 -3.02
N SER A 576 18.75 -2.98 -1.84
CA SER A 576 18.17 -3.36 -0.55
C SER A 576 16.83 -2.66 -0.32
N THR A 577 16.70 -1.39 -0.72
CA THR A 577 15.42 -0.66 -0.65
C THR A 577 14.41 -1.14 -1.70
N LYS A 578 14.85 -1.56 -2.88
CA LYS A 578 13.97 -2.23 -3.87
C LYS A 578 13.52 -3.61 -3.40
N ILE A 579 14.39 -4.41 -2.79
CA ILE A 579 14.07 -5.72 -2.22
C ILE A 579 13.09 -5.56 -1.04
N LEU A 580 13.27 -4.56 -0.18
CA LEU A 580 12.31 -4.23 0.89
C LEU A 580 10.93 -3.87 0.32
N LYS A 581 10.86 -3.06 -0.74
CA LYS A 581 9.59 -2.69 -1.38
C LYS A 581 8.92 -3.86 -2.10
N VAL A 582 9.68 -4.77 -2.71
CA VAL A 582 9.15 -5.99 -3.32
C VAL A 582 8.70 -6.98 -2.25
N HIS A 583 9.39 -7.05 -1.11
CA HIS A 583 9.00 -7.89 0.02
C HIS A 583 7.72 -7.37 0.70
N GLU A 584 7.54 -6.06 0.81
CA GLU A 584 6.28 -5.43 1.26
C GLU A 584 5.13 -5.71 0.29
N TYR A 585 5.38 -5.64 -1.02
CA TYR A 585 4.37 -5.91 -2.05
C TYR A 585 3.96 -7.41 -2.11
N ILE A 586 4.90 -8.33 -1.86
CA ILE A 586 4.63 -9.78 -1.82
C ILE A 586 3.94 -10.21 -0.52
N LEU A 587 4.22 -9.53 0.60
CA LEU A 587 3.53 -9.78 1.88
C LEU A 587 2.09 -9.26 1.87
N ASP A 588 1.80 -8.13 1.21
CA ASP A 588 0.43 -7.61 1.10
C ASP A 588 -0.42 -8.33 0.04
N THR A 589 0.20 -8.93 -0.98
CA THR A 589 -0.53 -9.71 -2.00
C THR A 589 -0.81 -11.17 -1.60
N ALA A 590 -0.34 -11.61 -0.43
CA ALA A 590 -0.48 -13.00 0.02
C ALA A 590 -1.20 -13.14 1.39
N ARG A 591 -2.54 -12.98 1.38
CA ARG A 591 -3.59 -13.93 1.90
C ARG A 591 -4.76 -13.25 2.68
N PRO A 592 -5.96 -13.88 2.81
CA PRO A 592 -6.77 -14.59 1.81
C PRO A 592 -8.31 -14.32 1.97
N THR A 593 -9.10 -14.54 0.92
CA THR A 593 -10.46 -15.11 1.05
C THR A 593 -10.38 -16.44 0.33
N THR A 594 -10.25 -17.61 0.98
CA THR A 594 -11.25 -18.25 1.84
C THR A 594 -10.62 -19.42 2.62
N GLY A 595 -10.99 -19.60 3.88
CA GLY A 595 -11.27 -20.91 4.51
C GLY A 595 -10.15 -21.94 4.74
N MET A 596 -9.93 -22.24 6.02
CA MET A 596 -9.45 -23.51 6.64
C MET A 596 -7.96 -23.63 7.05
N PRO A 597 -7.68 -24.32 8.19
CA PRO A 597 -6.43 -24.22 8.93
C PRO A 597 -5.48 -25.41 8.66
N GLY A 598 -4.16 -25.17 8.68
CA GLY A 598 -3.18 -26.26 8.68
C GLY A 598 -1.72 -25.81 8.57
N PRO A 599 -0.76 -26.54 9.19
CA PRO A 599 0.52 -26.03 9.64
C PRO A 599 1.59 -26.16 8.54
N ALA A 600 1.98 -25.04 7.94
CA ALA A 600 3.09 -25.05 6.96
C ALA A 600 3.94 -23.76 6.99
N VAL A 601 3.71 -22.86 7.94
CA VAL A 601 4.42 -21.57 8.00
C VAL A 601 5.71 -21.66 8.83
N ASP A 602 5.80 -22.61 9.76
CA ASP A 602 6.97 -22.73 10.65
C ASP A 602 8.14 -23.50 10.01
N HIS A 603 7.89 -24.34 8.99
CA HIS A 603 8.98 -25.09 8.36
C HIS A 603 9.80 -24.28 7.36
N ILE A 604 9.22 -23.20 6.80
CA ILE A 604 9.91 -22.33 5.81
C ILE A 604 10.71 -21.22 6.51
N LYS A 605 10.28 -20.74 7.69
CA LYS A 605 11.06 -19.80 8.51
C LYS A 605 12.34 -20.43 9.08
N SER A 606 12.31 -21.72 9.42
CA SER A 606 13.47 -22.45 9.95
C SER A 606 14.57 -22.73 8.91
N VAL A 607 14.20 -22.95 7.64
CA VAL A 607 15.17 -23.31 6.58
C VAL A 607 15.86 -22.06 6.00
N LEU A 608 15.20 -20.89 6.02
CA LEU A 608 15.78 -19.65 5.48
C LEU A 608 16.63 -18.87 6.50
N SER A 609 16.40 -19.00 7.81
CA SER A 609 17.28 -18.39 8.82
C SER A 609 18.62 -19.11 8.97
N SER A 610 18.69 -20.41 8.61
CA SER A 610 19.91 -21.20 8.74
C SER A 610 20.87 -21.05 7.56
N ASN A 611 20.37 -20.76 6.34
CA ASN A 611 21.21 -20.66 5.15
C ASN A 611 21.70 -19.23 4.83
N ALA A 612 21.09 -18.19 5.41
CA ALA A 612 21.53 -16.80 5.19
C ALA A 612 22.73 -16.39 6.06
N PHE A 613 22.98 -17.10 7.18
CA PHE A 613 24.09 -16.78 8.10
C PHE A 613 25.41 -17.51 7.77
N GLN A 614 25.41 -18.47 6.84
CA GLN A 614 26.58 -19.32 6.59
C GLN A 614 27.38 -18.93 5.32
N LYS A 615 27.07 -17.79 4.69
CA LYS A 615 27.77 -17.30 3.48
C LYS A 615 28.29 -15.87 3.56
N ILE A 616 28.30 -15.27 4.76
CA ILE A 616 28.86 -13.94 5.03
C ILE A 616 30.08 -14.06 5.98
N SER A 617 30.67 -15.25 6.12
CA SER A 617 31.85 -15.52 6.97
C SER A 617 32.98 -16.27 6.22
N GLU A 618 33.01 -16.16 4.90
CA GLU A 618 34.18 -16.38 4.02
C GLU A 618 34.22 -15.21 3.04
#